data_AF-A0A8J3PJM1-F1
#
_entry.id   AF-A0A8J3PJM1-F1
#
_cell.length_a   1.000
_cell.length_b   1.000
_cell.length_c   1.000
_cell.angle_alpha   90.00
_cell.angle_beta   90.00
_cell.angle_gamma   90.00
#
_symmetry.space_group_name_H-M   'P 1'
#
loop_
_entity.id
_entity.type
_entity.pdbx_description
1 polymer ?
#
loop_
_entity_poly.entity_id
_entity_poly.type
_entity_poly.pdbx_seq_one_letter_code
_entity_poly.pdbx_strand_id
1 'polypeptide(L)'
;MGRVRGIGAYTVGALSVLVQVAAAAVAGSLLGAAGALVAAGVVAVAALPYGWAVGRVRAYPSSVRGAALFAVDHSWSLVNTVAGAGFLTVSLARGHHLDPPRCRGRGRIDIHEQAIRGYATTLGNVVAGGTAANERHEDLHVRQARLLGPCYLPLVGLNYALFSVLPVWWLYHDHDGYPITGPGRYFTRGVYLHVWHEAWAYRRDVRDRHGDLPVPRPGRRLPRRRGHDGEHPTSDRT
;
A
#
# COMPACT_ATOMS: atom_id res chain seq x y z
N MET A 1 8.05 -16.16 29.84
CA MET A 1 8.33 -15.25 28.71
C MET A 1 8.83 -13.92 29.27
N GLY A 2 10.13 -13.62 29.15
CA GLY A 2 10.72 -12.39 29.70
C GLY A 2 10.29 -11.14 28.92
N ARG A 3 9.89 -10.07 29.62
CA ARG A 3 9.67 -8.75 29.02
C ARG A 3 11.02 -8.20 28.57
N VAL A 4 11.31 -8.29 27.27
CA VAL A 4 12.39 -7.51 26.65
C VAL A 4 12.07 -6.04 26.91
N ARG A 5 12.98 -5.30 27.55
CA ARG A 5 12.85 -3.84 27.72
C ARG A 5 12.67 -3.23 26.33
N GLY A 6 11.47 -2.75 26.05
CA GLY A 6 11.09 -2.31 24.71
C GLY A 6 11.93 -1.12 24.28
N ILE A 7 12.60 -1.24 23.13
CA ILE A 7 13.16 -0.11 22.41
C ILE A 7 12.04 0.92 22.21
N GLY A 8 12.27 2.17 22.61
CA GLY A 8 11.25 3.22 22.50
C GLY A 8 10.79 3.38 21.05
N ALA A 9 9.49 3.66 20.83
CA ALA A 9 8.94 3.78 19.48
C ALA A 9 9.67 4.86 18.64
N TYR A 10 10.09 5.96 19.27
CA TYR A 10 10.90 7.00 18.63
C TYR A 10 12.32 6.56 18.30
N THR A 11 12.89 5.61 19.05
CA THR A 11 14.19 4.99 18.70
C THR A 11 14.07 4.18 17.42
N VAL A 12 12.97 3.45 17.21
CA VAL A 12 12.68 2.76 15.93
C VAL A 12 12.55 3.76 14.79
N GLY A 13 11.87 4.90 15.04
CA GLY A 13 11.78 6.01 14.10
C GLY A 13 13.15 6.60 13.73
N ALA A 14 14.00 6.89 14.72
CA ALA A 14 15.36 7.40 14.49
C ALA A 14 16.23 6.41 13.72
N LEU A 15 16.15 5.11 14.06
CA LEU A 15 16.86 4.07 13.33
C LEU A 15 16.40 3.99 11.86
N SER A 16 15.09 4.15 11.61
CA SER A 16 14.56 4.21 10.25
C SER A 16 15.18 5.35 9.43
N VAL A 17 15.29 6.55 10.02
CA VAL A 17 15.95 7.70 9.37
C VAL A 17 17.40 7.36 9.04
N LEU A 18 18.14 6.87 10.02
CA LEU A 18 19.56 6.57 9.87
C LEU A 18 19.81 5.54 8.76
N VAL A 19 19.03 4.47 8.71
CA VAL A 19 19.20 3.42 7.68
C VAL A 19 18.92 3.97 6.28
N GLN A 20 17.83 4.72 6.11
CA GLN A 20 17.50 5.31 4.80
C GLN A 20 18.58 6.30 4.33
N VAL A 21 19.02 7.21 5.20
CA VAL A 21 20.04 8.22 4.87
C VAL A 21 21.39 7.57 4.60
N ALA A 22 21.81 6.60 5.42
CA ALA A 22 23.08 5.90 5.23
C ALA A 22 23.10 5.10 3.92
N ALA A 23 22.03 4.37 3.61
CA ALA A 23 21.93 3.64 2.36
C ALA A 23 21.97 4.58 1.13
N ALA A 24 21.30 5.73 1.21
CA ALA A 24 21.36 6.74 0.17
C ALA A 24 22.76 7.32 0.00
N ALA A 25 23.47 7.59 1.10
CA ALA A 25 24.86 8.05 1.08
C ALA A 25 25.79 7.03 0.40
N VAL A 26 25.64 5.74 0.75
CA VAL A 26 26.41 4.64 0.17
C VAL A 26 26.13 4.53 -1.33
N ALA A 27 24.86 4.56 -1.76
CA ALA A 27 24.51 4.55 -3.18
C ALA A 27 25.07 5.79 -3.91
N GLY A 28 24.94 6.98 -3.33
CA GLY A 28 25.44 8.23 -3.88
C GLY A 28 26.96 8.31 -3.97
N SER A 29 27.70 7.59 -3.11
CA SER A 29 29.16 7.57 -3.13
C SER A 29 29.76 6.97 -4.41
N LEU A 30 28.96 6.23 -5.19
CA LEU A 30 29.33 5.81 -6.55
C LEU A 30 29.63 7.00 -7.48
N LEU A 31 29.14 8.20 -7.13
CA LEU A 31 29.38 9.47 -7.81
C LEU A 31 30.36 10.37 -7.04
N GLY A 32 31.09 9.83 -6.05
CA GLY A 32 32.02 10.56 -5.19
C GLY A 32 31.39 11.16 -3.94
N ALA A 33 32.20 11.87 -3.14
CA ALA A 33 31.78 12.43 -1.84
C ALA A 33 30.60 13.42 -1.97
N ALA A 34 30.61 14.26 -3.00
CA ALA A 34 29.50 15.18 -3.27
C ALA A 34 28.20 14.41 -3.58
N GLY A 35 28.28 13.33 -4.38
CA GLY A 35 27.15 12.46 -4.67
C GLY A 35 26.56 11.81 -3.42
N ALA A 36 27.41 11.35 -2.51
CA ALA A 36 26.98 10.80 -1.22
C ALA A 36 26.21 11.83 -0.38
N LEU A 37 26.74 13.06 -0.26
CA LEU A 37 26.10 14.14 0.50
C LEU A 37 24.77 14.57 -0.11
N VAL A 38 24.70 14.71 -1.44
CA VAL A 38 23.46 15.07 -2.14
C VAL A 38 22.41 13.98 -1.97
N ALA A 39 22.76 12.72 -2.19
CA ALA A 39 21.83 11.60 -2.04
C ALA A 39 21.30 11.48 -0.60
N ALA A 40 22.19 11.59 0.39
CA ALA A 40 21.84 11.59 1.80
C ALA A 40 20.88 12.74 2.15
N GLY A 41 21.20 13.96 1.70
CA GLY A 41 20.38 15.15 1.92
C GLY A 41 18.99 15.04 1.31
N VAL A 42 18.89 14.58 0.05
CA VAL A 42 17.61 14.37 -0.64
C VAL A 42 16.75 13.33 0.10
N VAL A 43 17.33 12.19 0.47
CA VAL A 43 16.57 11.14 1.19
C VAL A 43 16.21 11.58 2.62
N ALA A 44 17.04 12.38 3.29
CA ALA A 44 16.74 12.89 4.63
C ALA A 44 15.43 13.71 4.67
N VAL A 45 15.12 14.47 3.63
CA VAL A 45 13.87 15.25 3.52
C VAL A 45 12.63 14.35 3.64
N ALA A 46 12.67 13.16 3.05
CA ALA A 46 11.59 12.19 3.12
C ALA A 46 11.66 11.30 4.38
N ALA A 47 12.88 10.90 4.77
CA ALA A 47 13.10 9.98 5.87
C ALA A 47 12.72 10.59 7.23
N LEU A 48 12.96 11.88 7.44
CA LEU A 48 12.68 12.55 8.73
C LEU A 48 11.18 12.53 9.10
N PRO A 49 10.23 13.02 8.25
CA PRO A 49 8.80 12.90 8.54
C PRO A 49 8.36 11.44 8.71
N TYR A 50 8.94 10.53 7.92
CA TYR A 50 8.64 9.11 8.01
C TYR A 50 9.08 8.50 9.34
N GLY A 51 10.31 8.74 9.80
CA GLY A 51 10.79 8.27 11.09
C GLY A 51 10.00 8.84 12.27
N TRP A 52 9.61 10.11 12.20
CA TRP A 52 8.69 10.71 13.17
C TRP A 52 7.35 9.98 13.19
N ALA A 53 6.75 9.71 12.02
CA ALA A 53 5.49 9.00 11.91
C ALA A 53 5.60 7.57 12.48
N VAL A 54 6.65 6.82 12.12
CA VAL A 54 6.92 5.46 12.67
C VAL A 54 6.85 5.46 14.19
N GLY A 55 7.51 6.41 14.85
CA GLY A 55 7.49 6.53 16.30
C GLY A 55 6.14 6.98 16.85
N ARG A 56 5.53 8.00 16.23
CA ARG A 56 4.27 8.62 16.65
C ARG A 56 3.07 7.67 16.59
N VAL A 57 3.01 6.83 15.55
CA VAL A 57 1.92 5.86 15.35
C VAL A 57 2.26 4.46 15.87
N ARG A 58 3.50 4.24 16.32
CA ARG A 58 4.01 2.93 16.75
C ARG A 58 3.77 1.87 15.67
N ALA A 59 4.24 2.16 14.46
CA ALA A 59 3.95 1.35 13.28
C ALA A 59 4.35 -0.11 13.50
N TYR A 60 5.52 -0.38 14.08
CA TYR A 60 6.00 -1.74 14.34
C TYR A 60 5.63 -2.23 15.74
N PRO A 61 5.16 -3.48 15.91
CA PRO A 61 4.88 -4.06 17.22
C PRO A 61 6.18 -4.38 17.96
N SER A 62 6.18 -4.29 19.29
CA SER A 62 7.33 -4.64 20.15
C SER A 62 7.49 -6.17 20.30
N SER A 63 7.69 -6.86 19.19
CA SER A 63 7.80 -8.32 19.10
C SER A 63 8.81 -8.73 18.02
N VAL A 64 9.21 -10.02 18.00
CA VAL A 64 10.07 -10.58 16.94
C VAL A 64 9.49 -10.31 15.55
N ARG A 65 8.16 -10.42 15.40
CA ARG A 65 7.46 -10.07 14.16
C ARG A 65 7.70 -8.61 13.75
N GLY A 66 7.66 -7.68 14.70
CA GLY A 66 7.89 -6.26 14.40
C GLY A 66 9.34 -5.98 14.01
N ALA A 67 10.29 -6.62 14.68
CA ALA A 67 11.70 -6.57 14.30
C ALA A 67 11.92 -7.12 12.88
N ALA A 68 11.29 -8.25 12.54
CA ALA A 68 11.37 -8.84 11.19
C ALA A 68 10.76 -7.92 10.12
N LEU A 69 9.58 -7.34 10.39
CA LEU A 69 8.96 -6.37 9.46
C LEU A 69 9.84 -5.14 9.26
N PHE A 70 10.41 -4.60 10.35
CA PHE A 70 11.33 -3.48 10.28
C PHE A 70 12.57 -3.82 9.45
N ALA A 71 13.17 -4.99 9.69
CA ALA A 71 14.34 -5.45 8.96
C ALA A 71 14.04 -5.58 7.46
N VAL A 72 12.91 -6.19 7.07
CA VAL A 72 12.51 -6.30 5.66
C VAL A 72 12.31 -4.92 5.03
N ASP A 73 11.58 -4.02 5.71
CA ASP A 73 11.30 -2.68 5.20
C ASP A 73 12.57 -1.83 5.05
N HIS A 74 13.61 -2.07 5.84
CA HIS A 74 14.85 -1.30 5.85
C HIS A 74 16.07 -2.06 5.29
N SER A 75 15.85 -3.18 4.60
CA SER A 75 16.89 -3.88 3.85
C SER A 75 16.37 -4.24 2.47
N TRP A 76 15.74 -5.40 2.33
CA TRP A 76 15.21 -5.92 1.08
C TRP A 76 14.20 -4.98 0.41
N SER A 77 13.27 -4.40 1.17
CA SER A 77 12.23 -3.52 0.64
C SER A 77 12.56 -2.02 0.81
N LEU A 78 13.83 -1.68 1.00
CA LEU A 78 14.26 -0.31 1.31
C LEU A 78 13.83 0.71 0.25
N VAL A 79 13.94 0.36 -1.04
CA VAL A 79 13.52 1.24 -2.15
C VAL A 79 12.03 1.59 -2.04
N ASN A 80 11.18 0.62 -1.70
CA ASN A 80 9.74 0.87 -1.52
C ASN A 80 9.47 1.70 -0.27
N THR A 81 10.23 1.50 0.80
CA THR A 81 10.12 2.28 2.04
C THR A 81 10.49 3.74 1.80
N VAL A 82 11.57 4.02 1.06
CA VAL A 82 11.96 5.39 0.68
C VAL A 82 10.90 6.04 -0.20
N ALA A 83 10.33 5.31 -1.16
CA ALA A 83 9.22 5.80 -1.97
C ALA A 83 7.99 6.14 -1.10
N GLY A 84 7.61 5.24 -0.19
CA GLY A 84 6.55 5.46 0.79
C GLY A 84 6.81 6.67 1.68
N ALA A 85 8.06 6.87 2.13
CA ALA A 85 8.49 8.03 2.91
C ALA A 85 8.32 9.35 2.14
N GLY A 86 8.68 9.36 0.85
CA GLY A 86 8.43 10.50 -0.03
C GLY A 86 6.93 10.78 -0.19
N PHE A 87 6.13 9.75 -0.42
CA PHE A 87 4.68 9.86 -0.54
C PHE A 87 4.01 10.37 0.74
N LEU A 88 4.43 9.87 1.91
CA LEU A 88 4.00 10.38 3.20
C LEU A 88 4.36 11.86 3.36
N THR A 89 5.59 12.24 3.05
CA THR A 89 6.08 13.62 3.19
C THR A 89 5.25 14.58 2.35
N VAL A 90 4.98 14.23 1.08
CA VAL A 90 4.11 15.03 0.20
C VAL A 90 2.67 15.09 0.74
N SER A 91 2.15 13.99 1.28
CA SER A 91 0.79 13.95 1.84
C SER A 91 0.66 14.84 3.07
N LEU A 92 1.62 14.78 4.00
CA LEU A 92 1.67 15.66 5.18
C LEU A 92 1.80 17.13 4.76
N ALA A 93 2.62 17.43 3.75
CA ALA A 93 2.75 18.79 3.20
C ALA A 93 1.44 19.32 2.58
N ARG A 94 0.55 18.42 2.15
CA ARG A 94 -0.81 18.76 1.68
C ARG A 94 -1.85 18.84 2.81
N GLY A 95 -1.42 18.74 4.07
CA GLY A 95 -2.30 18.79 5.23
C GLY A 95 -3.05 17.49 5.48
N HIS A 96 -2.58 16.35 4.96
CA HIS A 96 -3.14 15.05 5.32
C HIS A 96 -2.68 14.62 6.72
N HIS A 97 -3.46 13.76 7.36
CA HIS A 97 -3.27 13.34 8.75
C HIS A 97 -3.04 11.83 8.84
N LEU A 98 -2.14 11.44 9.74
CA LEU A 98 -1.95 10.03 10.11
C LEU A 98 -3.23 9.46 10.72
N ASP A 99 -3.44 8.16 10.56
CA ASP A 99 -4.49 7.36 11.22
C ASP A 99 -3.85 6.41 12.26
N PRO A 100 -3.52 6.88 13.49
CA PRO A 100 -2.87 6.05 14.49
C PRO A 100 -3.61 4.75 14.83
N PRO A 101 -4.95 4.73 14.95
CA PRO A 101 -5.70 3.48 15.15
C PRO A 101 -5.42 2.41 14.08
N ARG A 102 -5.33 2.78 12.80
CA ARG A 102 -5.06 1.82 11.72
C ARG A 102 -3.58 1.45 11.57
N CYS A 103 -2.67 2.26 12.09
CA CYS A 103 -1.22 2.01 12.01
C CYS A 103 -0.68 1.02 13.07
N ARG A 104 -1.18 1.13 14.31
CA ARG A 104 -0.48 0.61 15.49
C ARG A 104 -0.16 -0.88 15.39
N GLY A 105 1.13 -1.21 15.40
CA GLY A 105 1.62 -2.59 15.40
C GLY A 105 1.41 -3.36 14.09
N ARG A 106 1.03 -2.69 12.98
CA ARG A 106 0.77 -3.34 11.68
C ARG A 106 1.98 -3.38 10.75
N GLY A 107 3.04 -2.66 11.08
CA GLY A 107 4.19 -2.44 10.22
C GLY A 107 3.86 -1.57 9.02
N ARG A 108 2.91 -0.65 9.12
CA ARG A 108 2.61 0.32 8.06
C ARG A 108 2.15 1.64 8.65
N ILE A 109 2.12 2.67 7.81
CA ILE A 109 1.63 3.99 8.15
C ILE A 109 0.39 4.25 7.30
N ASP A 110 -0.75 4.44 7.94
CA ASP A 110 -2.01 4.80 7.33
C ASP A 110 -2.24 6.32 7.46
N ILE A 111 -2.76 6.93 6.40
CA ILE A 111 -3.17 8.32 6.28
C ILE A 111 -4.69 8.32 6.07
N HIS A 112 -5.41 9.19 6.78
CA HIS A 112 -6.88 9.25 6.73
C HIS A 112 -7.39 9.64 5.34
N GLU A 113 -6.80 10.68 4.75
CA GLU A 113 -7.23 11.25 3.49
C GLU A 113 -6.77 10.40 2.30
N GLN A 114 -7.54 10.47 1.22
CA GLN A 114 -7.20 9.86 -0.06
C GLN A 114 -6.18 10.73 -0.80
N ALA A 115 -5.12 10.11 -1.33
CA ALA A 115 -4.22 10.80 -2.25
C ALA A 115 -4.84 10.98 -3.64
N ILE A 116 -5.70 10.05 -4.06
CA ILE A 116 -6.46 10.09 -5.30
C ILE A 116 -7.93 9.88 -4.95
N ARG A 117 -8.78 10.85 -5.29
CA ARG A 117 -10.21 10.79 -4.97
C ARG A 117 -10.84 9.50 -5.48
N GLY A 118 -11.48 8.76 -4.57
CA GLY A 118 -12.17 7.50 -4.84
C GLY A 118 -11.29 6.25 -4.72
N TYR A 119 -10.00 6.39 -4.43
CA TYR A 119 -9.06 5.28 -4.30
C TYR A 119 -8.27 5.36 -3.00
N ALA A 120 -8.02 4.20 -2.41
CA ALA A 120 -6.89 4.10 -1.50
C ALA A 120 -5.61 3.99 -2.34
N THR A 121 -4.50 4.49 -1.79
CA THR A 121 -3.21 4.48 -2.49
C THR A 121 -2.16 3.93 -1.56
N THR A 122 -1.54 2.81 -1.95
CA THR A 122 -0.45 2.20 -1.21
C THR A 122 0.87 2.39 -1.96
N LEU A 123 1.85 3.00 -1.29
CA LEU A 123 3.23 3.09 -1.79
C LEU A 123 4.19 2.58 -0.71
N GLY A 124 4.84 1.44 -1.00
CA GLY A 124 5.65 0.72 -0.02
C GLY A 124 4.81 0.27 1.17
N ASN A 125 5.12 0.79 2.36
CA ASN A 125 4.37 0.54 3.59
C ASN A 125 3.58 1.77 4.08
N VAL A 126 3.29 2.71 3.19
CA VAL A 126 2.42 3.87 3.46
C VAL A 126 1.13 3.73 2.65
N VAL A 127 -0.01 3.88 3.33
CA VAL A 127 -1.36 3.73 2.76
C VAL A 127 -2.14 5.01 2.99
N ALA A 128 -2.76 5.57 1.95
CA ALA A 128 -3.63 6.74 2.05
C ALA A 128 -5.07 6.38 1.71
N GLY A 129 -6.04 6.82 2.52
CA GLY A 129 -7.46 6.64 2.26
C GLY A 129 -7.98 5.22 2.47
N GLY A 130 -7.23 4.38 3.20
CA GLY A 130 -7.65 3.02 3.53
C GLY A 130 -8.85 3.01 4.49
N THR A 131 -9.76 2.05 4.30
CA THR A 131 -10.95 1.84 5.12
C THR A 131 -10.99 0.40 5.64
N ALA A 132 -11.96 0.07 6.50
CA ALA A 132 -12.16 -1.34 6.90
C ALA A 132 -12.55 -2.24 5.71
N ALA A 133 -13.24 -1.70 4.70
CA ALA A 133 -13.76 -2.46 3.56
C ALA A 133 -12.69 -2.92 2.56
N ASN A 134 -11.57 -2.19 2.47
CA ASN A 134 -10.44 -2.50 1.58
C ASN A 134 -9.13 -2.75 2.36
N GLU A 135 -9.19 -2.93 3.68
CA GLU A 135 -7.99 -3.12 4.50
C GLU A 135 -7.13 -4.31 4.03
N ARG A 136 -7.77 -5.42 3.68
CA ARG A 136 -7.08 -6.63 3.19
C ARG A 136 -6.45 -6.44 1.81
N HIS A 137 -7.05 -5.57 1.00
CA HIS A 137 -6.56 -5.17 -0.31
C HIS A 137 -5.25 -4.39 -0.15
N GLU A 138 -5.26 -3.33 0.67
CA GLU A 138 -4.06 -2.54 0.95
C GLU A 138 -2.96 -3.35 1.66
N ASP A 139 -3.34 -4.26 2.57
CA ASP A 139 -2.41 -5.22 3.19
C ASP A 139 -1.70 -6.08 2.15
N LEU A 140 -2.37 -6.44 1.05
CA LEU A 140 -1.75 -7.22 -0.02
C LEU A 140 -0.71 -6.39 -0.76
N HIS A 141 -0.97 -5.12 -1.07
CA HIS A 141 0.01 -4.25 -1.72
C HIS A 141 1.27 -4.07 -0.88
N VAL A 142 1.12 -3.85 0.44
CA VAL A 142 2.27 -3.79 1.35
C VAL A 142 3.06 -5.12 1.34
N ARG A 143 2.36 -6.27 1.30
CA ARG A 143 3.01 -7.58 1.20
C ARG A 143 3.70 -7.80 -0.15
N GLN A 144 3.10 -7.37 -1.25
CA GLN A 144 3.69 -7.44 -2.59
C GLN A 144 4.98 -6.62 -2.64
N ALA A 145 4.97 -5.41 -2.08
CA ALA A 145 6.16 -4.57 -1.95
C ALA A 145 7.27 -5.26 -1.16
N ARG A 146 6.93 -5.86 -0.02
CA ARG A 146 7.90 -6.61 0.81
C ARG A 146 8.43 -7.87 0.13
N LEU A 147 7.58 -8.59 -0.59
CA LEU A 147 7.97 -9.83 -1.25
C LEU A 147 8.92 -9.55 -2.41
N LEU A 148 8.57 -8.59 -3.26
CA LEU A 148 9.31 -8.27 -4.49
C LEU A 148 10.47 -7.30 -4.24
N GLY A 149 10.55 -6.71 -3.05
CA GLY A 149 11.65 -5.83 -2.64
C GLY A 149 11.91 -4.72 -3.66
N PRO A 150 13.15 -4.52 -4.11
CA PRO A 150 13.49 -3.40 -5.00
C PRO A 150 12.81 -3.51 -6.38
N CYS A 151 12.33 -4.70 -6.78
CA CYS A 151 11.68 -4.92 -8.06
C CYS A 151 10.20 -4.54 -8.08
N TYR A 152 9.55 -4.30 -6.93
CA TYR A 152 8.11 -4.04 -6.89
C TYR A 152 7.69 -2.83 -7.73
N LEU A 153 8.22 -1.63 -7.43
CA LEU A 153 7.85 -0.41 -8.14
C LEU A 153 8.22 -0.45 -9.64
N PRO A 154 9.41 -0.94 -10.06
CA PRO A 154 9.71 -1.13 -11.47
C PRO A 154 8.72 -2.06 -12.18
N LEU A 155 8.36 -3.19 -11.57
CA LEU A 155 7.42 -4.15 -12.18
C LEU A 155 5.99 -3.59 -12.26
N VAL A 156 5.56 -2.84 -11.25
CA VAL A 156 4.26 -2.14 -11.29
C VAL A 156 4.26 -1.08 -12.39
N GLY A 157 5.28 -0.21 -12.43
CA GLY A 157 5.40 0.85 -13.44
C GLY A 157 5.49 0.31 -14.86
N LEU A 158 6.30 -0.73 -15.08
CA LEU A 158 6.42 -1.39 -16.38
C LEU A 158 5.08 -2.01 -16.81
N ASN A 159 4.35 -2.63 -15.89
CA ASN A 159 3.07 -3.22 -16.24
C ASN A 159 2.01 -2.16 -16.56
N TYR A 160 1.99 -1.03 -15.83
CA TYR A 160 1.15 0.12 -16.19
C TYR A 160 1.49 0.66 -17.59
N ALA A 161 2.77 0.86 -17.89
CA ALA A 161 3.20 1.35 -19.19
C ALA A 161 2.81 0.38 -20.31
N LEU A 162 3.10 -0.90 -20.14
CA LEU A 162 2.76 -1.95 -21.09
C LEU A 162 1.25 -2.00 -21.33
N PHE A 163 0.43 -2.02 -20.28
CA PHE A 163 -1.03 -2.16 -20.42
C PHE A 163 -1.71 -0.87 -20.88
N SER A 164 -1.02 0.27 -20.77
CA SER A 164 -1.48 1.54 -21.35
C SER A 164 -1.26 1.59 -22.86
N VAL A 165 -0.16 1.02 -23.36
CA VAL A 165 0.21 1.06 -24.80
C VAL A 165 -0.28 -0.17 -25.56
N LEU A 166 -0.17 -1.36 -24.95
CA LEU A 166 -0.59 -2.65 -25.49
C LEU A 166 -1.73 -3.19 -24.62
N PRO A 167 -2.99 -2.82 -24.90
CA PRO A 167 -4.13 -3.18 -24.07
C PRO A 167 -4.55 -4.63 -24.31
N VAL A 168 -3.67 -5.60 -24.00
CA VAL A 168 -3.97 -7.04 -24.09
C VAL A 168 -5.20 -7.40 -23.27
N TRP A 169 -5.46 -6.62 -22.21
CA TRP A 169 -6.66 -6.73 -21.40
C TRP A 169 -7.97 -6.48 -22.13
N TRP A 170 -7.94 -5.78 -23.26
CA TRP A 170 -9.10 -5.56 -24.12
C TRP A 170 -9.75 -6.89 -24.55
N LEU A 171 -8.94 -7.93 -24.73
CA LEU A 171 -9.38 -9.26 -25.16
C LEU A 171 -10.25 -9.99 -24.13
N TYR A 172 -10.18 -9.61 -22.85
CA TYR A 172 -10.89 -10.30 -21.76
C TYR A 172 -11.65 -9.36 -20.81
N HIS A 173 -11.69 -8.06 -21.12
CA HIS A 173 -12.48 -7.08 -20.38
C HIS A 173 -13.99 -7.26 -20.62
N ASP A 174 -14.80 -7.01 -19.59
CA ASP A 174 -16.26 -6.99 -19.69
C ASP A 174 -16.73 -5.64 -20.23
N HIS A 175 -16.80 -5.54 -21.56
CA HIS A 175 -17.19 -4.33 -22.27
C HIS A 175 -18.64 -3.91 -22.02
N ASP A 176 -19.53 -4.86 -21.74
CA ASP A 176 -20.95 -4.61 -21.51
C ASP A 176 -21.20 -4.13 -20.07
N GLY A 177 -20.56 -4.79 -19.10
CA GLY A 177 -20.69 -4.45 -17.68
C GLY A 177 -19.98 -3.16 -17.29
N TYR A 178 -18.82 -2.89 -17.90
CA TYR A 178 -17.91 -1.79 -17.52
C TYR A 178 -17.44 -0.99 -18.73
N PRO A 179 -18.36 -0.36 -19.50
CA PRO A 179 -18.03 0.28 -20.75
C PRO A 179 -16.94 1.35 -20.60
N ILE A 180 -16.03 1.40 -21.57
CA ILE A 180 -14.95 2.38 -21.64
C ILE A 180 -15.40 3.52 -22.56
N THR A 181 -15.93 4.59 -21.96
CA THR A 181 -16.54 5.72 -22.69
C THR A 181 -15.61 6.93 -22.85
N GLY A 182 -14.32 6.77 -22.59
CA GLY A 182 -13.34 7.85 -22.71
C GLY A 182 -12.03 7.61 -21.94
N PRO A 183 -11.07 8.55 -21.98
CA PRO A 183 -9.72 8.35 -21.46
C PRO A 183 -9.68 8.02 -19.96
N GLY A 184 -10.46 8.72 -19.13
CA GLY A 184 -10.50 8.44 -17.70
C GLY A 184 -11.03 7.03 -17.38
N ARG A 185 -12.02 6.55 -18.14
CA ARG A 185 -12.55 5.18 -18.02
C ARG A 185 -11.58 4.15 -18.58
N TYR A 186 -10.82 4.49 -19.63
CA TYR A 186 -9.76 3.64 -20.15
C TYR A 186 -8.72 3.31 -19.07
N PHE A 187 -8.24 4.33 -18.34
CA PHE A 187 -7.28 4.09 -17.26
C PHE A 187 -7.91 3.44 -16.04
N THR A 188 -9.09 3.86 -15.61
CA THR A 188 -9.68 3.35 -14.35
C THR A 188 -10.36 1.98 -14.48
N ARG A 189 -10.90 1.62 -15.65
CA ARG A 189 -11.59 0.34 -15.89
C ARG A 189 -10.79 -0.63 -16.75
N GLY A 190 -9.99 -0.10 -17.68
CA GLY A 190 -9.07 -0.88 -18.49
C GLY A 190 -7.76 -1.10 -17.72
N VAL A 191 -6.87 -0.13 -17.74
CA VAL A 191 -5.49 -0.31 -17.26
C VAL A 191 -5.42 -0.69 -15.78
N TYR A 192 -5.99 0.13 -14.89
CA TYR A 192 -5.88 0.01 -13.42
C TYR A 192 -6.41 -1.33 -12.89
N LEU A 193 -7.57 -1.81 -13.37
CA LEU A 193 -8.12 -3.07 -12.88
C LEU A 193 -7.36 -4.32 -13.37
N HIS A 194 -6.58 -4.17 -14.44
CA HIS A 194 -5.95 -5.30 -15.12
C HIS A 194 -4.46 -5.41 -14.87
N VAL A 195 -3.79 -4.38 -14.34
CA VAL A 195 -2.41 -4.52 -13.89
C VAL A 195 -2.30 -5.57 -12.79
N TRP A 196 -1.26 -6.40 -12.84
CA TRP A 196 -1.21 -7.67 -12.11
C TRP A 196 -1.39 -7.54 -10.60
N HIS A 197 -0.86 -6.46 -10.00
CA HIS A 197 -0.88 -6.25 -8.55
C HIS A 197 -2.29 -5.90 -8.04
N GLU A 198 -3.01 -5.04 -8.76
CA GLU A 198 -4.43 -4.71 -8.55
C GLU A 198 -5.31 -5.91 -8.84
N ALA A 199 -5.12 -6.57 -10.00
CA ALA A 199 -5.88 -7.75 -10.38
C ALA A 199 -5.76 -8.86 -9.32
N TRP A 200 -4.58 -9.05 -8.73
CA TRP A 200 -4.41 -9.98 -7.62
C TRP A 200 -5.18 -9.53 -6.37
N ALA A 201 -5.11 -8.25 -6.00
CA ALA A 201 -5.83 -7.72 -4.85
C ALA A 201 -7.35 -7.85 -4.99
N TYR A 202 -7.92 -7.48 -6.14
CA TYR A 202 -9.34 -7.69 -6.42
C TYR A 202 -9.74 -9.16 -6.44
N ARG A 203 -8.92 -10.06 -7.01
CA ARG A 203 -9.23 -11.50 -6.99
C ARG A 203 -9.32 -12.03 -5.56
N ARG A 204 -8.43 -11.57 -4.68
CA ARG A 204 -8.47 -11.92 -3.26
C ARG A 204 -9.72 -11.37 -2.58
N ASP A 205 -10.08 -10.12 -2.82
CA ASP A 205 -11.28 -9.50 -2.25
C ASP A 205 -12.56 -10.24 -2.65
N VAL A 206 -12.66 -10.66 -3.92
CA VAL A 206 -13.79 -11.46 -4.38
C VAL A 206 -13.83 -12.80 -3.65
N ARG A 207 -12.69 -13.50 -3.57
CA ARG A 207 -12.60 -14.79 -2.89
C ARG A 207 -13.03 -14.67 -1.42
N ASP A 208 -12.59 -13.61 -0.74
CA ASP A 208 -12.94 -13.35 0.66
C ASP A 208 -14.44 -13.08 0.86
N ARG A 209 -15.12 -12.44 -0.11
CA ARG A 209 -16.56 -12.10 -0.02
C ARG A 209 -17.50 -13.21 -0.53
N HIS A 210 -17.04 -14.01 -1.49
CA HIS A 210 -17.90 -14.89 -2.27
C HIS A 210 -17.44 -16.36 -2.31
N GLY A 211 -16.34 -16.71 -1.61
CA GLY A 211 -15.78 -18.07 -1.60
C GLY A 211 -15.00 -18.41 -2.87
N ASP A 212 -14.75 -19.71 -3.11
CA ASP A 212 -14.02 -20.22 -4.28
C ASP A 212 -14.85 -20.20 -5.58
N LEU A 213 -15.85 -19.32 -5.67
CA LEU A 213 -16.53 -19.09 -6.94
C LEU A 213 -15.51 -18.68 -8.00
N PRO A 214 -15.67 -19.13 -9.26
CA PRO A 214 -14.77 -18.73 -10.34
C PRO A 214 -14.72 -17.22 -10.36
N VAL A 215 -13.54 -16.68 -10.06
CA VAL A 215 -13.39 -15.24 -9.84
C VAL A 215 -13.87 -14.55 -11.10
N PRO A 216 -14.89 -13.69 -11.03
CA PRO A 216 -15.35 -12.99 -12.20
C PRO A 216 -14.16 -12.18 -12.72
N ARG A 217 -13.95 -12.25 -14.05
CA ARG A 217 -12.96 -11.41 -14.72
C ARG A 217 -13.14 -9.96 -14.22
N PRO A 218 -12.06 -9.19 -14.00
CA PRO A 218 -12.22 -7.78 -13.60
C PRO A 218 -13.21 -7.10 -14.56
N GLY A 219 -14.36 -6.66 -14.01
CA GLY A 219 -15.48 -6.14 -14.79
C GLY A 219 -16.72 -7.04 -14.90
N ARG A 220 -16.73 -8.32 -14.50
CA ARG A 220 -18.00 -9.07 -14.49
C ARG A 220 -18.80 -8.72 -13.24
N ARG A 221 -20.08 -8.37 -13.39
CA ARG A 221 -20.99 -8.20 -12.24
C ARG A 221 -20.94 -9.48 -11.41
N LEU A 222 -20.53 -9.34 -10.15
CA LEU A 222 -20.74 -10.39 -9.17
C LEU A 222 -22.23 -10.68 -9.10
N PRO A 223 -22.66 -11.95 -9.10
CA PRO A 223 -24.05 -12.27 -8.82
C PRO A 223 -24.38 -11.61 -7.48
N ARG A 224 -25.43 -10.78 -7.47
CA ARG A 224 -25.97 -10.25 -6.22
C ARG A 224 -26.16 -11.46 -5.32
N ARG A 225 -25.51 -11.46 -4.15
CA ARG A 225 -25.77 -12.45 -3.12
C ARG A 225 -27.28 -12.39 -2.93
N ARG A 226 -28.01 -13.41 -3.39
CA ARG A 226 -29.45 -13.49 -3.14
C ARG A 226 -29.56 -13.36 -1.64
N GLY A 227 -30.24 -12.30 -1.21
CA GLY A 227 -30.49 -12.07 0.19
C GLY A 227 -31.01 -13.37 0.75
N HIS A 228 -30.38 -13.79 1.83
CA HIS A 228 -31.11 -14.45 2.88
C HIS A 228 -32.19 -13.44 3.26
N ASP A 229 -33.34 -13.53 2.58
CA ASP A 229 -34.56 -12.87 2.97
C ASP A 229 -34.95 -13.55 4.28
N GLY A 230 -34.25 -13.16 5.34
CA GLY A 230 -34.63 -13.48 6.70
C GLY A 230 -35.92 -12.74 6.92
N GLU A 231 -37.01 -13.49 6.80
CA GLU A 231 -38.33 -13.17 7.32
C GLU A 231 -38.16 -12.36 8.61
N HIS A 232 -38.53 -11.08 8.55
CA HIS A 232 -38.83 -10.35 9.77
C HIS A 232 -40.01 -11.07 10.41
N PRO A 233 -39.88 -11.61 11.65
CA PRO A 233 -41.04 -12.08 12.37
C PRO A 233 -41.92 -10.85 12.59
N THR A 234 -43.12 -10.87 12.03
CA THR A 234 -44.18 -9.93 12.37
C THR A 234 -44.42 -10.03 13.87
N SER A 235 -44.10 -8.98 14.61
CA SER A 235 -44.52 -8.83 15.99
C SER A 235 -46.00 -8.45 16.00
N ASP A 236 -46.87 -9.46 15.90
CA ASP A 236 -48.18 -9.41 16.52
C ASP A 236 -47.99 -9.60 18.02
N ARG A 237 -48.44 -8.61 18.81
CA ARG A 237 -49.32 -8.81 19.98
C ARG A 237 -49.53 -7.53 20.78
N THR A 238 -50.82 -7.17 20.84
CA THR A 238 -51.60 -6.62 21.98
C THR A 238 -51.23 -5.27 22.56
#